data_AF-A0A6I4IM07-F1
#
_entry.id   AF-A0A6I4IM07-F1
#
_cell.length_a   1.000
_cell.length_b   1.000
_cell.length_c   1.000
_cell.angle_alpha   90.00
_cell.angle_beta   90.00
_cell.angle_gamma   90.00
#
_symmetry.space_group_name_H-M   'P 1'
#
loop_
_entity.id
_entity.type
_entity.pdbx_description
1 polymer ?
#
loop_
_entity_poly.entity_id
_entity_poly.type
_entity_poly.pdbx_seq_one_letter_code
_entity_poly.pdbx_strand_id
1 'polypeptide(L)'
;MLPFASGIPNLTPNWTQVTGLGTAATGTLTTSTTDTTSGRVLKVGDFGIGSDPILLGDNTSLDVPVDKFTSLLTHKNGTVAAQYGAGLQFKHPSGRLSRIFMGSLAAVRLFVIQTQLDASNNQTHQIAEVLHSLNTTTDSNGFVKKASPIVQLFSSEIKFNDEAEKQKLYFEKIDIGDYLLKGSLGFAQEGWYIEVPKDANGNTVVAVEYSTLENGD
;
A
#
# COMPACT_ATOMS: atom_id res chain seq x y z
N MET A 1 13.39 35.24 72.19
CA MET A 1 12.69 34.37 71.24
C MET A 1 12.22 35.26 70.10
N LEU A 2 12.76 35.08 68.89
CA LEU A 2 12.30 35.80 67.71
C LEU A 2 10.92 35.25 67.32
N PRO A 3 9.92 36.10 67.00
CA PRO A 3 8.62 35.60 66.58
C PRO A 3 8.78 34.90 65.23
N PHE A 4 8.44 33.61 65.20
CA PHE A 4 8.34 32.83 63.98
C PHE A 4 7.24 33.48 63.11
N ALA A 5 7.61 33.93 61.91
CA ALA A 5 6.66 34.48 60.95
C ALA A 5 5.67 33.39 60.52
N SER A 6 4.54 33.31 61.22
CA SER A 6 3.36 32.58 60.78
C SER A 6 2.73 33.38 59.64
N GLY A 7 3.00 32.99 58.41
CA GLY A 7 2.36 33.62 57.25
C GLY A 7 3.18 33.66 55.99
N ILE A 8 3.71 32.52 55.53
CA ILE A 8 3.83 32.37 54.07
C ILE A 8 2.44 31.90 53.64
N PRO A 9 1.56 32.79 53.11
CA PRO A 9 0.30 32.35 52.54
C PRO A 9 0.58 31.29 51.48
N ASN A 10 -0.34 30.36 51.27
CA ASN A 10 -0.27 29.39 50.18
C ASN A 10 -0.15 30.14 48.86
N LEU A 11 1.08 30.40 48.42
CA LEU A 11 1.37 31.09 47.18
C LEU A 11 0.92 30.13 46.10
N THR A 12 -0.14 30.47 45.37
CA THR A 12 -0.36 29.89 44.05
C THR A 12 0.65 30.61 43.15
N PRO A 13 1.86 30.06 42.94
CA PRO A 13 2.92 30.82 42.29
C PRO A 13 2.50 31.05 40.85
N ASN A 14 2.63 32.28 40.36
CA ASN A 14 2.38 32.55 38.96
C ASN A 14 3.59 32.10 38.15
N TRP A 15 3.38 31.41 37.03
CA TRP A 15 4.43 30.99 36.10
C TRP A 15 5.33 32.15 35.65
N THR A 16 4.82 33.39 35.66
CA THR A 16 5.62 34.60 35.38
C THR A 16 6.74 34.87 36.38
N GLN A 17 6.74 34.21 37.54
CA GLN A 17 7.74 34.36 38.59
C GLN A 17 8.93 33.40 38.41
N VAL A 18 8.85 32.45 37.47
CA VAL A 18 9.90 31.46 37.19
C VAL A 18 10.66 31.87 35.94
N THR A 19 11.94 32.23 36.11
CA THR A 19 12.82 32.58 34.99
C THR A 19 13.32 31.33 34.26
N GLY A 20 13.40 31.37 32.93
CA GLY A 20 13.94 30.28 32.11
C GLY A 20 12.92 29.23 31.67
N LEU A 21 11.62 29.44 31.91
CA LEU A 21 10.59 28.61 31.32
C LEU A 21 10.58 28.74 29.79
N GLY A 22 10.54 27.61 29.09
CA GLY A 22 10.34 27.57 27.64
C GLY A 22 8.89 27.91 27.27
N THR A 23 8.66 28.27 26.01
CA THR A 23 7.32 28.63 25.48
C THR A 23 6.28 27.53 25.63
N ALA A 24 6.69 26.26 25.70
CA ALA A 24 5.79 25.13 25.96
C ALA A 24 5.20 25.13 27.38
N ALA A 25 5.88 25.71 28.38
CA ALA A 25 5.41 25.72 29.77
C ALA A 25 4.19 26.63 29.99
N THR A 26 3.94 27.57 29.06
CA THR A 26 2.80 28.50 29.09
C THR A 26 1.68 28.11 28.12
N GLY A 27 1.90 27.10 27.27
CA GLY A 27 0.92 26.68 26.28
C GLY A 27 -0.10 25.70 26.87
N THR A 28 -1.35 25.80 26.42
CA THR A 28 -2.38 24.81 26.77
C THR A 28 -2.08 23.49 26.07
N LEU A 29 -2.06 22.39 26.82
CA LEU A 29 -1.89 21.06 26.23
C LEU A 29 -3.09 20.68 25.35
N THR A 30 -2.84 19.86 24.33
CA THR A 30 -3.90 19.25 23.55
C THR A 30 -4.83 18.39 24.41
N THR A 31 -6.14 18.47 24.14
CA THR A 31 -7.15 17.72 24.92
C THR A 31 -7.44 16.34 24.32
N SER A 32 -7.12 16.12 23.04
CA SER A 32 -7.28 14.85 22.36
C SER A 32 -6.30 14.70 21.19
N THR A 33 -6.14 13.47 20.70
CA THR A 33 -5.29 13.13 19.54
C THR A 33 -5.75 13.74 18.22
N THR A 34 -6.90 14.42 18.19
CA THR A 34 -7.42 15.12 17.00
C THR A 34 -7.67 16.61 17.24
N ASP A 35 -7.05 17.16 18.29
CA ASP A 35 -7.14 18.57 18.62
C ASP A 35 -6.45 19.44 17.57
N THR A 36 -7.25 20.22 16.85
CA THR A 36 -6.78 21.13 15.80
C THR A 36 -6.64 22.58 16.27
N THR A 37 -6.76 22.83 17.58
CA THR A 37 -6.70 24.19 18.14
C THR A 37 -5.30 24.77 17.97
N SER A 38 -5.20 25.86 17.20
CA SER A 38 -3.93 26.55 16.97
C SER A 38 -3.32 27.06 18.27
N GLY A 39 -2.00 26.92 18.41
CA GLY A 39 -1.24 27.39 19.57
C GLY A 39 -1.19 26.44 20.77
N ARG A 40 -1.79 25.24 20.69
CA ARG A 40 -1.67 24.24 21.75
C ARG A 40 -0.33 23.49 21.70
N VAL A 41 0.09 23.02 22.87
CA VAL A 41 1.26 22.16 23.05
C VAL A 41 0.83 20.72 22.89
N LEU A 42 1.44 20.02 21.94
CA LEU A 42 1.14 18.63 21.67
C LEU A 42 1.65 17.73 22.81
N LYS A 43 0.77 16.94 23.45
CA LYS A 43 1.19 15.92 24.43
C LYS A 43 1.67 14.64 23.74
N VAL A 44 2.51 13.86 24.42
CA VAL A 44 2.95 12.54 23.92
C VAL A 44 1.72 11.67 23.66
N GLY A 45 1.61 11.16 22.43
CA GLY A 45 0.46 10.36 21.96
C GLY A 45 -0.47 11.10 21.01
N ASP A 46 -0.44 12.43 20.98
CA ASP A 46 -1.33 13.24 20.13
C ASP A 46 -0.77 13.51 18.72
N PHE A 47 0.32 12.83 18.35
CA PHE A 47 1.03 13.01 17.09
C PHE A 47 0.26 12.56 15.84
N GLY A 48 -0.92 11.94 15.99
CA GLY A 48 -1.75 11.45 14.88
C GLY A 48 -1.22 10.19 14.17
N ILE A 49 0.04 9.79 14.39
CA ILE A 49 0.73 8.68 13.71
C ILE A 49 1.45 7.71 14.68
N GLY A 50 0.84 7.42 15.83
CA GLY A 50 1.45 6.54 16.85
C GLY A 50 0.47 5.85 17.80
N SER A 51 -0.83 6.02 17.58
CA SER A 51 -1.89 5.25 18.25
C SER A 51 -2.51 4.26 17.27
N ASP A 52 -3.36 3.36 17.78
CA ASP A 52 -4.26 2.61 16.90
C ASP A 52 -4.97 3.58 15.94
N PRO A 53 -5.08 3.21 14.64
CA PRO A 53 -5.78 4.05 13.68
C PRO A 53 -7.21 4.28 14.14
N ILE A 54 -7.72 5.48 13.90
CA ILE A 54 -9.10 5.80 14.22
C ILE A 54 -9.99 4.91 13.35
N LEU A 55 -10.88 4.12 13.98
CA LEU A 55 -11.91 3.37 13.26
C LEU A 55 -12.99 4.35 12.79
N LEU A 56 -13.06 4.57 11.48
CA LEU A 56 -13.94 5.54 10.83
C LEU A 56 -15.17 4.82 10.27
N GLY A 57 -16.14 4.53 11.14
CA GLY A 57 -17.48 4.07 10.73
C GLY A 57 -17.57 2.64 10.19
N ASP A 58 -18.78 2.26 9.78
CA ASP A 58 -19.14 0.90 9.36
C ASP A 58 -18.34 0.46 8.13
N ASN A 59 -17.29 -0.33 8.38
CA ASN A 59 -16.67 -1.48 7.69
C ASN A 59 -16.91 -1.78 6.17
N THR A 60 -17.61 -0.97 5.39
CA THR A 60 -18.01 -1.27 4.00
C THR A 60 -17.70 -0.13 3.02
N SER A 61 -17.30 1.06 3.48
CA SER A 61 -16.94 2.19 2.61
C SER A 61 -15.53 2.74 2.89
N LEU A 62 -14.95 3.35 1.86
CA LEU A 62 -13.68 4.08 1.93
C LEU A 62 -13.86 5.55 2.37
N ASP A 63 -15.07 5.91 2.81
CA ASP A 63 -15.42 7.26 3.25
C ASP A 63 -14.79 7.56 4.60
N VAL A 64 -14.19 8.73 4.69
CA VAL A 64 -13.38 9.13 5.84
C VAL A 64 -13.58 10.61 6.16
N PRO A 65 -13.36 11.06 7.40
CA PRO A 65 -13.41 12.47 7.74
C PRO A 65 -12.38 13.25 6.92
N VAL A 66 -12.83 14.40 6.43
CA VAL A 66 -12.14 15.17 5.40
C VAL A 66 -11.17 16.21 5.95
N ASP A 67 -11.09 16.35 7.28
CA ASP A 67 -10.43 17.48 7.96
C ASP A 67 -9.22 17.10 8.81
N LYS A 68 -8.74 15.85 8.73
CA LYS A 68 -7.73 15.35 9.66
C LYS A 68 -6.59 14.65 8.94
N PHE A 69 -5.37 14.85 9.44
CA PHE A 69 -4.25 13.94 9.20
C PHE A 69 -4.43 12.75 10.13
N THR A 70 -4.66 11.57 9.56
CA THR A 70 -4.93 10.34 10.31
C THR A 70 -4.23 9.15 9.65
N SER A 71 -3.79 8.19 10.46
CA SER A 71 -3.50 6.85 9.96
C SER A 71 -4.80 6.18 9.47
N LEU A 72 -4.74 5.60 8.28
CA LEU A 72 -5.87 5.00 7.57
C LEU A 72 -6.15 3.56 8.04
N LEU A 73 -7.42 3.17 7.89
CA LEU A 73 -8.14 1.99 8.39
C LEU A 73 -7.58 0.62 8.03
N THR A 74 -8.11 -0.37 8.75
CA THR A 74 -8.16 -1.79 8.40
C THR A 74 -9.42 -2.09 7.58
N HIS A 75 -9.29 -2.50 6.31
CA HIS A 75 -10.45 -2.81 5.45
C HIS A 75 -10.98 -4.24 5.67
N LYS A 76 -12.17 -4.43 6.27
CA LYS A 76 -12.77 -5.77 6.40
C LYS A 76 -13.85 -5.99 5.33
N ASN A 77 -13.54 -6.83 4.34
CA ASN A 77 -14.43 -7.31 3.25
C ASN A 77 -14.96 -6.25 2.27
N GLY A 78 -14.64 -6.45 0.97
CA GLY A 78 -15.42 -5.94 -0.17
C GLY A 78 -15.07 -4.53 -0.65
N THR A 79 -14.75 -4.42 -1.95
CA THR A 79 -14.59 -3.19 -2.77
C THR A 79 -13.15 -2.67 -2.96
N VAL A 80 -12.22 -2.86 -2.01
CA VAL A 80 -10.79 -2.54 -2.22
C VAL A 80 -9.95 -3.81 -2.25
N ALA A 81 -8.93 -3.85 -3.12
CA ALA A 81 -8.15 -5.03 -3.50
C ALA A 81 -7.23 -5.63 -2.40
N ALA A 82 -7.46 -5.35 -1.12
CA ALA A 82 -6.85 -6.06 -0.01
C ALA A 82 -7.79 -6.23 1.18
N GLN A 83 -7.77 -7.42 1.77
CA GLN A 83 -8.44 -7.72 3.04
C GLN A 83 -7.48 -7.30 4.17
N TYR A 84 -7.95 -6.36 4.98
CA TYR A 84 -7.27 -5.68 6.09
C TYR A 84 -6.05 -4.85 5.66
N GLY A 85 -5.73 -3.80 6.41
CA GLY A 85 -4.61 -2.91 6.08
C GLY A 85 -4.44 -1.72 7.01
N ALA A 86 -3.51 -0.84 6.69
CA ALA A 86 -3.36 0.46 7.35
C ALA A 86 -2.68 1.43 6.39
N GLY A 87 -2.74 2.74 6.68
CA GLY A 87 -2.14 3.72 5.78
C GLY A 87 -2.00 5.12 6.35
N LEU A 88 -1.80 6.10 5.49
CA LEU A 88 -1.77 7.53 5.83
C LEU A 88 -2.66 8.32 4.88
N GLN A 89 -3.28 9.37 5.40
CA GLN A 89 -4.13 10.28 4.64
C GLN A 89 -3.66 11.73 4.76
N PHE A 90 -3.65 12.41 3.62
CA PHE A 90 -3.32 13.82 3.49
C PHE A 90 -4.50 14.57 2.86
N LYS A 91 -4.94 15.64 3.53
CA LYS A 91 -5.96 16.54 3.01
C LYS A 91 -5.34 17.57 2.07
N HIS A 92 -5.89 17.71 0.88
CA HIS A 92 -5.66 18.86 0.01
C HIS A 92 -6.76 19.93 0.26
N PRO A 93 -6.42 21.23 0.27
CA PRO A 93 -7.38 22.30 0.57
C PRO A 93 -8.64 22.33 -0.31
N SER A 94 -8.58 21.81 -1.54
CA SER A 94 -9.66 21.86 -2.52
C SER A 94 -10.69 20.72 -2.40
N GLY A 95 -10.92 20.16 -1.21
CA GLY A 95 -11.83 19.03 -1.04
C GLY A 95 -11.33 17.74 -1.72
N ARG A 96 -10.03 17.47 -1.62
CA ARG A 96 -9.44 16.22 -2.11
C ARG A 96 -8.61 15.56 -1.01
N LEU A 97 -8.54 14.24 -1.03
CA LEU A 97 -7.71 13.47 -0.12
C LEU A 97 -6.75 12.61 -0.95
N SER A 98 -5.50 12.52 -0.50
CA SER A 98 -4.50 11.60 -1.06
C SER A 98 -4.11 10.60 0.02
N ARG A 99 -4.09 9.32 -0.33
CA ARG A 99 -3.86 8.24 0.64
C ARG A 99 -2.85 7.25 0.12
N ILE A 100 -2.07 6.71 1.04
CA ILE A 100 -1.22 5.54 0.85
C ILE A 100 -1.79 4.45 1.77
N PHE A 101 -2.13 3.28 1.23
CA PHE A 101 -2.75 2.17 1.96
C PHE A 101 -2.01 0.86 1.70
N MET A 102 -1.70 0.12 2.76
CA MET A 102 -1.01 -1.17 2.72
C MET A 102 -1.92 -2.29 3.20
N GLY A 103 -2.10 -3.33 2.38
CA GLY A 103 -2.85 -4.54 2.73
C GLY A 103 -2.06 -5.46 3.67
N SER A 104 -2.75 -6.17 4.59
CA SER A 104 -2.08 -6.96 5.64
C SER A 104 -2.47 -8.44 5.79
N LEU A 105 -3.54 -8.94 5.15
CA LEU A 105 -3.94 -10.36 5.32
C LEU A 105 -3.94 -11.20 4.04
N ALA A 106 -4.45 -10.68 2.92
CA ALA A 106 -4.61 -11.47 1.68
C ALA A 106 -3.37 -11.41 0.75
N ALA A 107 -2.75 -10.23 0.66
CA ALA A 107 -1.52 -9.97 -0.06
C ALA A 107 -0.94 -8.65 0.45
N VAL A 108 0.38 -8.57 0.60
CA VAL A 108 1.07 -7.31 0.95
C VAL A 108 1.10 -6.42 -0.29
N ARG A 109 0.00 -5.71 -0.52
CA ARG A 109 -0.15 -4.79 -1.66
C ARG A 109 -0.19 -3.36 -1.17
N LEU A 110 0.42 -2.49 -1.94
CA LEU A 110 0.41 -1.05 -1.70
C LEU A 110 -0.55 -0.39 -2.67
N PHE A 111 -1.35 0.55 -2.19
CA PHE A 111 -2.33 1.27 -2.97
C PHE A 111 -2.18 2.78 -2.77
N VAL A 112 -2.30 3.51 -3.86
CA VAL A 112 -2.52 4.96 -3.86
C VAL A 112 -4.00 5.19 -4.07
N ILE A 113 -4.63 5.94 -3.16
CA ILE A 113 -6.07 6.22 -3.25
C ILE A 113 -6.28 7.72 -3.23
N GLN A 114 -6.92 8.22 -4.28
CA GLN A 114 -7.39 9.60 -4.33
C GLN A 114 -8.88 9.63 -3.99
N THR A 115 -9.29 10.57 -3.16
CA THR A 115 -10.71 10.87 -2.93
C THR A 115 -11.02 12.28 -3.38
N GLN A 116 -12.11 12.45 -4.12
CA GLN A 116 -12.68 13.75 -4.43
C GLN A 116 -13.98 13.94 -3.67
N LEU A 117 -14.17 15.12 -3.11
CA LEU A 117 -15.42 15.56 -2.50
C LEU A 117 -16.20 16.41 -3.51
N ASP A 118 -17.51 16.21 -3.57
CA ASP A 118 -18.41 17.17 -4.20
C ASP A 118 -18.81 18.31 -3.22
N ALA A 119 -19.61 19.26 -3.69
CA ALA A 119 -20.09 20.37 -2.86
C ALA A 119 -20.97 19.94 -1.66
N SER A 120 -21.48 18.71 -1.68
CA SER A 120 -22.30 18.10 -0.64
C SER A 120 -21.48 17.17 0.28
N ASN A 121 -20.14 17.16 0.14
CA ASN A 121 -19.21 16.27 0.82
C ASN A 121 -19.34 14.77 0.49
N ASN A 122 -19.99 14.40 -0.62
CA ASN A 122 -19.97 13.02 -1.08
C ASN A 122 -18.58 12.68 -1.61
N GLN A 123 -18.09 11.49 -1.27
CA GLN A 123 -16.74 11.04 -1.59
C GLN A 123 -16.76 10.10 -2.81
N THR A 124 -15.89 10.37 -3.78
CA THR A 124 -15.60 9.46 -4.90
C THR A 124 -14.15 9.03 -4.83
N HIS A 125 -13.89 7.72 -4.95
CA HIS A 125 -12.55 7.16 -4.80
C HIS A 125 -11.97 6.65 -6.12
N GLN A 126 -10.72 6.99 -6.38
CA GLN A 126 -9.89 6.38 -7.42
C GLN A 126 -8.78 5.60 -6.74
N ILE A 127 -8.62 4.33 -7.11
CA ILE A 127 -7.69 3.39 -6.47
C ILE A 127 -6.71 2.92 -7.53
N ALA A 128 -5.42 3.03 -7.24
CA ALA A 128 -4.35 2.48 -8.05
C ALA A 128 -3.49 1.54 -7.19
N GLU A 129 -3.32 0.30 -7.64
CA GLU A 129 -2.35 -0.63 -7.05
C GLU A 129 -0.94 -0.25 -7.50
N VAL A 130 -0.01 -0.21 -6.55
CA VAL A 130 1.41 0.00 -6.83
C VAL A 130 2.02 -1.34 -7.23
N LEU A 131 2.58 -1.36 -8.43
CA LEU A 131 3.37 -2.47 -8.94
C LEU A 131 4.81 -2.34 -8.46
N HIS A 132 5.37 -3.42 -7.92
CA HIS A 132 6.74 -3.50 -7.44
C HIS A 132 7.33 -4.90 -7.71
N SER A 133 8.63 -5.05 -7.50
CA SER A 133 9.36 -6.29 -7.85
C SER A 133 8.94 -7.56 -7.09
N LEU A 134 8.13 -7.45 -6.03
CA LEU A 134 7.62 -8.63 -5.32
C LEU A 134 6.23 -9.07 -5.82
N ASN A 135 5.48 -8.20 -6.52
CA ASN A 135 4.16 -8.54 -7.06
C ASN A 135 4.10 -8.50 -8.59
N THR A 136 5.22 -8.20 -9.26
CA THR A 136 5.33 -8.18 -10.71
C THR A 136 6.61 -8.88 -11.19
N THR A 137 6.51 -9.48 -12.36
CA THR A 137 7.64 -10.00 -13.13
C THR A 137 7.79 -9.16 -14.39
N THR A 138 9.03 -8.79 -14.73
CA THR A 138 9.35 -8.14 -15.99
C THR A 138 9.80 -9.18 -17.01
N ASP A 139 9.50 -8.95 -18.29
CA ASP A 139 10.07 -9.74 -19.37
C ASP A 139 11.53 -9.36 -19.64
N SER A 140 12.17 -10.05 -20.60
CA SER A 140 13.56 -9.78 -21.00
C SER A 140 13.79 -8.37 -21.57
N ASN A 141 12.72 -7.68 -21.97
CA ASN A 141 12.74 -6.32 -22.49
C ASN A 141 12.40 -5.28 -21.41
N GLY A 142 12.16 -5.69 -20.17
CA GLY A 142 11.83 -4.82 -19.03
C GLY A 142 10.36 -4.40 -18.94
N PHE A 143 9.47 -4.98 -19.75
CA PHE A 143 8.04 -4.68 -19.67
C PHE A 143 7.35 -5.53 -18.60
N VAL A 144 6.46 -4.92 -17.82
CA VAL A 144 5.55 -5.65 -16.93
C VAL A 144 4.38 -6.16 -17.76
N LYS A 145 4.23 -7.48 -17.81
CA LYS A 145 3.11 -8.15 -18.50
C LYS A 145 2.28 -8.91 -17.48
N LYS A 146 0.95 -8.85 -17.61
CA LYS A 146 0.04 -9.69 -16.81
C LYS A 146 0.26 -11.14 -17.25
N ALA A 147 1.00 -11.89 -16.47
CA ALA A 147 1.22 -13.32 -16.66
C ALA A 147 1.25 -13.96 -15.26
N SER A 148 0.32 -14.85 -14.99
CA SER A 148 0.38 -15.73 -13.83
C SER A 148 -0.50 -16.93 -14.12
N PRO A 149 0.00 -18.16 -13.92
CA PRO A 149 1.33 -18.54 -13.46
C PRO A 149 2.47 -18.24 -14.48
N ILE A 150 3.73 -18.19 -14.04
CA ILE A 150 4.90 -17.96 -14.89
C ILE A 150 5.93 -19.09 -14.71
N VAL A 151 6.29 -19.74 -15.81
CA VAL A 151 7.44 -20.66 -15.90
C VAL A 151 8.49 -20.01 -16.78
N GLN A 152 9.70 -19.83 -16.24
CA GLN A 152 10.86 -19.32 -16.99
C GLN A 152 11.73 -20.50 -17.41
N LEU A 153 11.92 -20.67 -18.73
CA LEU A 153 12.73 -21.74 -19.30
C LEU A 153 14.16 -21.25 -19.58
N PHE A 154 15.15 -21.96 -19.03
CA PHE A 154 16.57 -21.76 -19.29
C PHE A 154 17.18 -22.99 -19.96
N SER A 155 18.45 -22.91 -20.35
CA SER A 155 19.14 -23.96 -21.13
C SER A 155 19.20 -25.33 -20.45
N SER A 156 19.08 -25.37 -19.12
CA SER A 156 19.26 -26.56 -18.28
C SER A 156 18.33 -26.61 -17.07
N GLU A 157 17.53 -25.58 -16.84
CA GLU A 157 16.66 -25.47 -15.68
C GLU A 157 15.39 -24.70 -16.03
N ILE A 158 14.39 -24.79 -15.15
CA ILE A 158 13.23 -23.93 -15.17
C ILE A 158 13.09 -23.24 -13.81
N LYS A 159 12.57 -22.02 -13.82
CA LYS A 159 12.24 -21.28 -12.60
C LYS A 159 10.76 -20.94 -12.58
N PHE A 160 10.21 -20.85 -11.38
CA PHE A 160 8.80 -20.62 -11.14
C PHE A 160 8.59 -19.30 -10.41
N ASN A 161 7.42 -18.71 -10.61
CA ASN A 161 6.84 -17.82 -9.60
C ASN A 161 6.01 -18.64 -8.59
N ASP A 162 5.63 -18.01 -7.47
CA ASP A 162 4.85 -18.64 -6.39
C ASP A 162 3.56 -19.33 -6.88
N GLU A 163 2.93 -18.83 -7.95
CA GLU A 163 1.73 -19.45 -8.53
C GLU A 163 2.06 -20.68 -9.39
N ALA A 164 3.19 -20.69 -10.11
CA ALA A 164 3.61 -21.85 -10.90
C ALA A 164 4.13 -23.00 -10.04
N GLU A 165 4.71 -22.71 -8.86
CA GLU A 165 5.12 -23.74 -7.90
C GLU A 165 3.96 -24.59 -7.38
N LYS A 166 2.72 -24.08 -7.43
CA LYS A 166 1.51 -24.82 -7.06
C LYS A 166 1.11 -25.86 -8.10
N GLN A 167 1.70 -25.83 -9.29
CA GLN A 167 1.49 -26.81 -10.35
C GLN A 167 2.54 -27.92 -10.26
N LYS A 168 2.12 -29.16 -10.53
CA LYS A 168 3.06 -30.29 -10.64
C LYS A 168 3.68 -30.30 -12.03
N LEU A 169 4.68 -29.45 -12.22
CA LEU A 169 5.39 -29.29 -13.48
C LEU A 169 6.58 -30.26 -13.56
N TYR A 170 6.75 -30.85 -14.75
CA TYR A 170 7.89 -31.72 -15.06
C TYR A 170 8.65 -31.12 -16.24
N PHE A 171 9.96 -31.04 -16.10
CA PHE A 171 10.86 -30.53 -17.12
C PHE A 171 11.88 -31.59 -17.52
N GLU A 172 12.05 -31.75 -18.82
CA GLU A 172 13.05 -32.61 -19.42
C GLU A 172 13.70 -31.88 -20.60
N LYS A 173 15.02 -31.81 -20.61
CA LYS A 173 15.78 -31.35 -21.78
C LYS A 173 16.06 -32.57 -22.66
N ILE A 174 15.44 -32.59 -23.85
CA ILE A 174 15.61 -33.68 -24.81
C ILE A 174 16.88 -33.44 -25.64
N ASP A 175 17.07 -32.22 -26.15
CA ASP A 175 18.26 -31.81 -26.90
C ASP A 175 18.49 -30.28 -26.82
N ILE A 176 19.43 -29.73 -27.60
CA ILE A 176 19.65 -28.30 -27.75
C ILE A 176 18.46 -27.67 -28.47
N GLY A 177 17.71 -26.82 -27.76
CA GLY A 177 16.52 -26.18 -28.32
C GLY A 177 15.26 -27.05 -28.28
N ASP A 178 15.38 -28.30 -27.80
CA ASP A 178 14.26 -29.24 -27.65
C ASP A 178 14.02 -29.53 -26.16
N TYR A 179 12.88 -29.05 -25.66
CA TYR A 179 12.50 -29.08 -24.26
C TYR A 179 11.08 -29.57 -24.10
N LEU A 180 10.88 -30.46 -23.14
CA LEU A 180 9.58 -31.00 -22.80
C LEU A 180 9.14 -30.47 -21.44
N LEU A 181 8.00 -29.76 -21.44
CA LEU A 181 7.33 -29.31 -20.24
C LEU A 181 5.97 -30.02 -20.13
N LYS A 182 5.73 -30.71 -19.02
CA LYS A 182 4.48 -31.44 -18.75
C LYS A 182 3.82 -30.95 -17.46
N GLY A 183 2.50 -31.10 -17.38
CA GLY A 183 1.70 -30.74 -16.20
C GLY A 183 1.34 -29.25 -16.09
N SER A 184 1.61 -28.48 -17.15
CA SER A 184 1.14 -27.10 -17.27
C SER A 184 -0.31 -27.05 -17.77
N LEU A 185 -0.98 -25.90 -17.63
CA LEU A 185 -2.32 -25.66 -18.18
C LEU A 185 -2.29 -25.17 -19.64
N GLY A 186 -1.14 -25.29 -20.32
CA GLY A 186 -0.93 -24.74 -21.66
C GLY A 186 -0.64 -23.24 -21.66
N PHE A 187 -0.78 -22.62 -22.83
CA PHE A 187 -0.53 -21.18 -23.00
C PHE A 187 -1.59 -20.30 -22.32
N ALA A 188 -1.21 -19.07 -21.99
CA ALA A 188 -2.10 -18.10 -21.37
C ALA A 188 -3.33 -17.80 -22.25
N GLN A 189 -4.55 -17.93 -21.71
CA GLN A 189 -5.80 -17.70 -22.46
C GLN A 189 -6.08 -16.21 -22.74
N GLU A 190 -5.54 -15.32 -21.92
CA GLU A 190 -5.68 -13.87 -22.06
C GLU A 190 -4.29 -13.23 -22.13
N GLY A 191 -4.11 -12.26 -23.03
CA GLY A 191 -2.89 -11.49 -23.15
C GLY A 191 -2.00 -11.96 -24.30
N TRP A 192 -0.75 -12.31 -23.99
CA TRP A 192 0.27 -12.67 -24.98
C TRP A 192 0.57 -14.17 -24.94
N TYR A 193 0.88 -14.75 -26.11
CA TYR A 193 1.14 -16.18 -26.26
C TYR A 193 2.63 -16.46 -26.52
N ILE A 194 3.15 -15.99 -27.65
CA ILE A 194 4.54 -16.19 -28.05
C ILE A 194 5.09 -14.87 -28.57
N GLU A 195 6.28 -14.49 -28.10
CA GLU A 195 7.03 -13.37 -28.65
C GLU A 195 8.19 -13.91 -29.48
N VAL A 196 8.16 -13.63 -30.78
CA VAL A 196 9.17 -14.12 -31.72
C VAL A 196 10.32 -13.11 -31.77
N PRO A 197 11.59 -13.57 -31.82
CA PRO A 197 12.73 -12.68 -32.00
C PRO A 197 12.53 -11.74 -33.21
N LYS A 198 12.78 -10.46 -32.98
CA LYS A 198 12.72 -9.40 -33.99
C LYS A 198 14.11 -8.80 -34.21
N ASP A 199 14.39 -8.37 -35.43
CA ASP A 199 15.57 -7.57 -35.74
C ASP A 199 15.45 -6.15 -35.15
N ALA A 200 16.51 -5.36 -35.27
CA ALA A 200 16.53 -3.96 -34.80
C ALA A 200 15.48 -3.06 -35.48
N ASN A 201 14.89 -3.49 -36.60
CA ASN A 201 13.85 -2.77 -37.35
C ASN A 201 12.43 -3.28 -37.01
N GLY A 202 12.32 -4.27 -36.11
CA GLY A 202 11.04 -4.86 -35.71
C GLY A 202 10.53 -5.99 -36.61
N ASN A 203 11.32 -6.45 -37.58
CA ASN A 203 10.95 -7.57 -38.45
C ASN A 203 11.20 -8.90 -37.76
N THR A 204 10.25 -9.83 -37.88
CA THR A 204 10.39 -11.18 -37.36
C THR A 204 11.50 -11.94 -38.11
N VAL A 205 12.46 -12.52 -37.39
CA VAL A 205 13.62 -13.21 -38.01
C VAL A 205 13.49 -14.73 -38.07
N VAL A 206 12.49 -15.30 -37.39
CA VAL A 206 12.22 -16.75 -37.39
C VAL A 206 10.74 -17.03 -37.57
N ALA A 207 10.39 -18.16 -38.18
CA ALA A 207 9.01 -18.64 -38.21
C ALA A 207 8.76 -19.49 -36.97
N VAL A 208 7.60 -19.30 -36.32
CA VAL A 208 7.15 -20.13 -35.21
C VAL A 208 5.86 -20.81 -35.63
N GLU A 209 5.85 -22.13 -35.54
CA GLU A 209 4.66 -22.96 -35.71
C GLU A 209 4.27 -23.49 -34.34
N TYR A 210 2.97 -23.44 -34.03
CA TYR A 210 2.41 -24.04 -32.83
C TYR A 210 1.14 -24.79 -33.21
N SER A 211 0.94 -25.93 -32.58
CA SER A 211 -0.25 -26.74 -32.72
C SER A 211 -0.78 -27.04 -31.32
N THR A 212 -2.09 -26.91 -31.14
CA THR A 212 -2.79 -27.34 -29.93
C THR A 212 -3.55 -28.63 -30.23
N LEU A 213 -3.48 -29.59 -29.33
CA LEU A 213 -4.30 -30.79 -29.34
C LEU A 213 -5.77 -30.43 -29.09
N GLU A 214 -6.71 -31.31 -29.49
CA GLU A 214 -8.15 -31.07 -29.33
C GLU A 214 -8.59 -30.86 -27.87
N ASN A 215 -7.80 -31.35 -26.91
CA ASN A 215 -8.03 -31.16 -25.48
C ASN A 215 -7.51 -29.80 -24.96
N GLY A 216 -6.87 -28.99 -25.80
CA GLY A 216 -6.27 -27.71 -25.45
C GLY A 216 -4.84 -27.76 -24.93
N ASP A 217 -4.19 -28.93 -24.93
CA ASP A 217 -2.76 -29.11 -24.61
C ASP A 217 -1.84 -28.76 -25.80
#